data_AF-A0A258RGE3-F1
#
_entry.id   AF-A0A258RGE3-F1
#
_cell.length_a   1.000
_cell.length_b   1.000
_cell.length_c   1.000
_cell.angle_alpha   90.00
_cell.angle_beta   90.00
_cell.angle_gamma   90.00
#
_symmetry.space_group_name_H-M   'P 1'
#
loop_
_entity.id
_entity.type
_entity.pdbx_description
1 polymer ?
#
loop_
_entity_poly.entity_id
_entity_poly.type
_entity_poly.pdbx_seq_one_letter_code
_entity_poly.pdbx_strand_id
1 'polypeptide(L)'
;MLPFEGSWGRTPADCDLSNDDRRGTLKIEKGRVDYYAAGGPIERIVAKTPTSITLDLRLTGFGQASMVRTTYTLEVAGTRLLRTDVSPPARVQYTRC
;
A
#
# COMPACT_ATOMS: atom_id res chain seq x y z
N MET A 1 -2.22 3.84 -12.20
CA MET A 1 -2.76 3.83 -10.83
C MET A 1 -2.63 5.22 -10.19
N LEU A 2 -2.08 6.20 -10.91
CA LEU A 2 -2.09 7.66 -10.74
C LEU A 2 -2.50 8.22 -9.37
N PRO A 3 -3.78 8.27 -8.92
CA PRO A 3 -4.06 8.93 -7.64
C PRO A 3 -3.52 8.19 -6.40
N PHE A 4 -3.22 6.89 -6.52
CA PHE A 4 -2.66 6.05 -5.45
C PHE A 4 -1.13 5.98 -5.45
N GLU A 5 -0.49 6.35 -6.57
CA GLU A 5 0.96 6.26 -6.74
C GLU A 5 1.67 7.30 -5.86
N GLY A 6 2.79 6.88 -5.25
CA GLY A 6 3.56 7.71 -4.33
C GLY A 6 4.01 6.96 -3.09
N SER A 7 4.55 7.74 -2.15
CA SER A 7 5.00 7.27 -0.84
C SER A 7 3.96 7.61 0.22
N TRP A 8 3.78 6.71 1.16
CA TRP A 8 2.77 6.80 2.20
C TRP A 8 3.37 6.33 3.53
N GLY A 9 2.99 6.97 4.62
CA GLY A 9 3.49 6.67 5.97
C GLY A 9 2.34 6.56 6.97
N ARG A 10 2.50 5.73 8.02
CA ARG A 10 1.50 5.63 9.11
C ARG A 10 1.64 6.78 10.10
N THR A 11 2.85 7.30 10.25
CA THR A 11 3.22 8.42 11.11
C THR A 11 4.10 9.42 10.36
N PRO A 12 4.27 10.66 10.86
CA PRO A 12 5.22 11.61 10.26
C PRO A 12 6.65 11.07 10.18
N ALA A 13 7.08 10.27 11.16
CA ALA A 13 8.41 9.65 11.18
C ALA A 13 8.61 8.61 10.07
N ASP A 14 7.52 8.01 9.54
CA ASP A 14 7.60 7.09 8.40
C ASP A 14 7.79 7.82 7.07
N CYS A 15 7.45 9.12 7.01
CA CYS A 15 7.67 9.96 5.84
C CYS A 15 9.07 10.61 5.81
N ASP A 16 9.81 10.56 6.92
CA ASP A 16 11.17 11.07 6.98
C ASP A 16 12.13 10.11 6.27
N LEU A 17 12.71 10.56 5.15
CA LEU A 17 13.65 9.77 4.35
C LEU A 17 15.00 9.55 5.04
N SER A 18 15.33 10.38 6.04
CA SER A 18 16.55 10.23 6.84
C SER A 18 16.40 9.24 8.01
N ASN A 19 15.17 8.79 8.29
CA ASN A 19 14.89 7.80 9.30
C ASN A 19 14.99 6.38 8.73
N ASP A 20 16.06 5.67 9.08
CA ASP A 20 16.27 4.28 8.66
C ASP A 20 15.30 3.28 9.33
N ASP A 21 14.63 3.68 10.42
CA ASP A 21 13.67 2.86 11.17
C ASP A 21 12.20 3.10 10.76
N ARG A 22 11.95 3.58 9.54
CA ARG A 22 10.60 3.85 8.99
C ARG A 22 9.81 2.59 8.62
N ARG A 23 9.31 1.88 9.63
CA ARG A 23 8.62 0.57 9.47
C ARG A 23 7.16 0.67 9.01
N GLY A 24 6.59 1.86 9.01
CA GLY A 24 5.21 2.14 8.57
C GLY A 24 5.10 2.59 7.12
N THR A 25 6.13 2.41 6.30
CA THR A 25 6.15 2.87 4.90
C THR A 25 5.33 1.98 3.95
N LEU A 26 4.73 2.63 2.97
CA LEU A 26 4.07 2.04 1.81
C LEU A 26 4.47 2.84 0.57
N LYS A 27 4.97 2.15 -0.44
CA LYS A 27 5.25 2.72 -1.75
C LYS A 27 4.38 2.04 -2.80
N ILE A 28 3.67 2.84 -3.58
CA ILE A 28 2.85 2.35 -4.69
C ILE A 28 3.43 2.92 -5.98
N GLU A 29 3.88 2.04 -6.85
CA GLU A 29 4.43 2.39 -8.17
C GLU A 29 3.61 1.70 -9.27
N LYS A 30 3.95 2.01 -10.52
CA LYS A 30 3.30 1.38 -11.67
C LYS A 30 3.59 -0.14 -11.67
N GLY A 31 2.61 -0.92 -11.26
CA GLY A 31 2.63 -2.38 -11.32
C GLY A 31 3.27 -3.06 -10.10
N ARG A 32 3.60 -2.30 -9.04
CA ARG A 32 4.25 -2.83 -7.84
C ARG A 32 3.79 -2.11 -6.58
N VAL A 33 3.74 -2.85 -5.48
CA VAL A 33 3.51 -2.33 -4.14
C VAL A 33 4.62 -2.84 -3.22
N ASP A 34 5.24 -1.94 -2.47
CA ASP A 34 6.23 -2.28 -1.46
C ASP A 34 5.82 -1.72 -0.09
N TYR A 35 5.73 -2.60 0.90
CA TYR A 35 5.64 -2.28 2.31
C TYR A 35 7.02 -2.47 2.95
N TYR A 36 7.23 -1.95 4.16
CA TYR A 36 8.50 -2.15 4.88
C TYR A 36 8.98 -3.61 4.94
N ALA A 37 8.08 -4.56 5.23
CA ALA A 37 8.44 -5.96 5.48
C ALA A 37 8.03 -6.95 4.36
N ALA A 38 7.37 -6.46 3.31
CA ALA A 38 6.92 -7.29 2.20
C ALA A 38 6.70 -6.42 0.97
N GLY A 39 6.84 -6.97 -0.23
CA GLY A 39 6.57 -6.23 -1.46
C GLY A 39 6.48 -7.15 -2.66
N GLY A 40 5.95 -6.64 -3.76
CA GLY A 40 5.83 -7.43 -4.97
C GLY A 40 4.94 -6.86 -6.05
N PRO A 41 4.83 -7.57 -7.17
CA PRO A 41 4.06 -7.12 -8.32
C PRO A 41 2.55 -7.10 -8.03
N ILE A 42 1.88 -6.19 -8.72
CA ILE A 42 0.43 -6.19 -8.88
C ILE A 42 0.12 -7.22 -9.96
N GLU A 43 -0.46 -8.35 -9.58
CA GLU A 43 -0.82 -9.41 -10.52
C GLU A 43 -2.06 -9.02 -11.33
N ARG A 44 -3.03 -8.37 -10.67
CA ARG A 44 -4.30 -7.99 -11.30
C ARG A 44 -4.93 -6.78 -10.63
N ILE A 45 -5.53 -5.91 -11.44
CA ILE A 45 -6.49 -4.90 -10.98
C ILE A 45 -7.88 -5.52 -11.04
N VAL A 46 -8.52 -5.70 -9.88
CA VAL A 46 -9.85 -6.33 -9.76
C VAL A 46 -10.97 -5.33 -10.00
N ALA A 47 -10.84 -4.14 -9.41
CA ALA A 47 -11.81 -3.06 -9.54
C ALA A 47 -11.10 -1.71 -9.36
N LYS A 48 -11.62 -0.65 -9.98
CA LYS A 48 -11.06 0.69 -9.88
C LYS A 48 -12.14 1.76 -10.02
N THR A 49 -12.13 2.71 -9.12
CA THR A 49 -12.87 3.97 -9.15
C THR A 49 -11.89 5.14 -8.97
N PRO A 50 -12.34 6.41 -9.02
CA PRO A 50 -11.46 7.55 -8.74
C PRO A 50 -10.85 7.54 -7.32
N THR A 51 -11.56 6.98 -6.35
CA THR A 51 -11.17 6.99 -4.93
C THR A 51 -10.88 5.61 -4.35
N SER A 52 -11.09 4.52 -5.10
CA SER A 52 -10.81 3.17 -4.61
C SER A 52 -10.17 2.29 -5.69
N ILE A 53 -9.26 1.40 -5.30
CA ILE A 53 -8.70 0.38 -6.18
C ILE A 53 -8.51 -0.93 -5.42
N THR A 54 -9.00 -2.02 -6.00
CA THR A 54 -8.82 -3.38 -5.48
C THR A 54 -7.85 -4.13 -6.37
N LEU A 55 -6.84 -4.74 -5.76
CA LEU A 55 -5.71 -5.39 -6.40
C LEU A 55 -5.53 -6.81 -5.86
N ASP A 56 -5.13 -7.73 -6.72
CA ASP A 56 -4.50 -8.98 -6.30
C ASP A 56 -2.98 -8.78 -6.36
N LEU A 57 -2.31 -8.90 -5.22
CA LEU A 57 -0.87 -8.69 -5.06
C LEU A 57 -0.18 -10.03 -4.83
N ARG A 58 0.95 -10.27 -5.51
CA ARG A 58 1.85 -11.38 -5.16
C ARG A 58 2.96 -10.81 -4.27
N LEU A 59 2.74 -10.85 -2.97
CA LEU A 59 3.67 -10.29 -2.00
C LEU A 59 4.73 -11.31 -1.64
N THR A 60 5.97 -10.86 -1.60
CA THR A 60 7.09 -11.62 -1.04
C THR A 60 7.57 -10.90 0.22
N GLY A 61 7.60 -11.62 1.35
CA GLY A 61 8.02 -11.10 2.64
C GLY A 61 7.81 -12.18 3.71
N PHE A 62 8.70 -12.25 4.70
CA PHE A 62 8.67 -13.29 5.75
C PHE A 62 8.88 -14.74 5.29
N GLY A 63 9.63 -14.93 4.20
CA GLY A 63 10.14 -16.25 3.80
C GLY A 63 9.27 -17.04 2.82
N GLN A 64 8.09 -16.55 2.44
CA GLN A 64 7.24 -17.15 1.40
C GLN A 64 6.54 -16.08 0.55
N ALA A 65 6.15 -16.45 -0.67
CA ALA A 65 5.28 -15.62 -1.51
C ALA A 65 3.81 -15.93 -1.20
N SER A 66 2.94 -14.93 -1.19
CA SER A 66 1.51 -15.11 -0.94
C SER A 66 0.67 -14.16 -1.78
N MET A 67 -0.47 -14.67 -2.26
CA MET A 67 -1.46 -13.87 -2.96
C MET A 67 -2.35 -13.15 -1.96
N VAL A 68 -2.39 -11.82 -2.00
CA VAL A 68 -3.19 -11.00 -1.09
C VAL A 68 -4.09 -10.07 -1.90
N ARG A 69 -5.40 -10.21 -1.70
CA ARG A 69 -6.36 -9.23 -2.22
C ARG A 69 -6.40 -8.03 -1.29
N THR A 70 -6.10 -6.87 -1.85
CA THR A 70 -5.98 -5.61 -1.12
C THR A 70 -6.86 -4.54 -1.76
N THR A 71 -7.59 -3.77 -0.96
CA THR A 71 -8.29 -2.57 -1.40
C THR A 71 -7.63 -1.34 -0.81
N TYR A 72 -7.36 -0.37 -1.66
CA TYR A 72 -6.85 0.95 -1.31
C TYR A 72 -7.94 1.99 -1.54
N THR A 73 -8.24 2.79 -0.53
CA THR A 73 -9.25 3.86 -0.62
C THR A 73 -8.63 5.20 -0.25
N LEU A 74 -8.73 6.16 -1.16
CA LEU A 74 -8.33 7.54 -0.94
C LEU A 74 -9.41 8.27 -0.15
N GLU A 75 -8.97 8.89 0.93
CA GLU A 75 -9.78 9.70 1.83
C GLU A 75 -9.23 11.13 1.86
N VAL A 76 -10.01 12.07 2.40
CA VAL A 76 -9.57 13.46 2.64
C VAL A 76 -8.89 14.07 1.41
N ALA A 77 -9.63 14.13 0.30
CA ALA A 77 -9.14 14.63 -0.99
C ALA A 77 -7.82 13.99 -1.49
N GLY A 78 -7.57 12.73 -1.12
CA GLY A 78 -6.39 11.97 -1.56
C GLY A 78 -5.13 12.17 -0.73
N THR A 79 -5.24 12.81 0.44
CA THR A 79 -4.12 12.97 1.40
C THR A 79 -4.03 11.82 2.39
N ARG A 80 -5.09 11.00 2.49
CA ARG A 80 -5.15 9.80 3.30
C ARG A 80 -5.44 8.58 2.43
N LEU A 81 -4.86 7.46 2.82
CA LEU A 81 -5.03 6.20 2.15
C LEU A 81 -5.36 5.11 3.17
N LEU A 82 -6.52 4.48 3.01
CA LEU A 82 -6.92 3.32 3.78
C LEU A 82 -6.58 2.05 2.98
N ARG A 83 -5.75 1.18 3.56
CA ARG A 83 -5.51 -0.17 3.06
C ARG A 83 -6.38 -1.16 3.82
N THR A 84 -7.05 -2.04 3.09
CA THR A 84 -7.80 -3.17 3.64
C THR A 84 -7.41 -4.45 2.91
N ASP A 85 -6.84 -5.41 3.63
CA ASP A 85 -6.44 -6.72 3.13
C ASP A 85 -7.55 -7.73 3.45
N VAL A 86 -7.86 -8.64 2.54
CA VAL A 86 -8.94 -9.64 2.73
C VAL A 86 -8.44 -10.84 3.54
N SER A 87 -7.27 -11.38 3.19
CA SER A 87 -6.70 -12.56 3.84
C SER A 87 -5.17 -12.54 3.73
N PRO A 88 -4.44 -12.50 4.85
CA PRO A 88 -4.97 -12.28 6.20
C PRO A 88 -5.66 -10.90 6.31
N PRO A 89 -6.73 -10.77 7.11
CA PRO A 89 -7.44 -9.51 7.24
C PRO A 89 -6.57 -8.49 7.96
N ALA A 90 -6.42 -7.31 7.37
CA ALA A 90 -5.72 -6.20 7.99
C ALA A 90 -6.32 -4.88 7.52
N ARG A 91 -6.26 -3.86 8.38
CA ARG A 91 -6.72 -2.50 8.07
C ARG A 91 -5.68 -1.51 8.56
N VAL A 92 -5.15 -0.70 7.66
CA VAL A 92 -4.05 0.21 7.95
C VAL A 92 -4.31 1.54 7.28
N GLN A 93 -4.22 2.63 8.03
CA GLN A 93 -4.32 3.98 7.49
C GLN A 93 -2.94 4.58 7.28
N TYR A 94 -2.80 5.32 6.19
CA TYR A 94 -1.60 6.05 5.83
C TYR A 94 -1.95 7.50 5.50
N THR A 95 -0.96 8.36 5.66
CA THR A 95 -0.93 9.72 5.13
C THR A 95 0.07 9.80 4.00
N ARG A 96 -0.20 10.69 3.05
CA ARG A 96 0.73 10.95 1.95
C ARG A 96 2.04 11.52 2.49
N CYS A 97 3.14 10.95 2.02
CA CYS A 97 4.45 11.57 2.02
C CYS A 97 4.66 12.20 0.62
#